data_AF-A0A1G2KP14-F1
#
_entry.id   AF-A0A1G2KP14-F1
#
_cell.length_a   1.000
_cell.length_b   1.000
_cell.length_c   1.000
_cell.angle_alpha   90.00
_cell.angle_beta   90.00
_cell.angle_gamma   90.00
#
_symmetry.space_group_name_H-M   'P 1'
#
loop_
_entity.id
_entity.type
_entity.pdbx_description
1 polymer ?
#
loop_
_entity_poly.entity_id
_entity_poly.type
_entity_poly.pdbx_seq_one_letter_code
_entity_poly.pdbx_strand_id
1 'polypeptide(L)' 'MTVAIALLTCLILSGCGNIERNIAGLTGFSRMCIDGVSYLQFTSGVTVEYTREGKIKTCG' A
#
# COMPACT_ATOMS: atom_id res chain seq x y z
N MET A 1 7.97 26.83 -17.09
CA MET A 1 8.12 26.32 -15.72
C MET A 1 6.79 25.86 -15.09
N THR A 2 5.65 26.52 -15.36
CA THR A 2 4.33 26.16 -14.80
C THR A 2 3.77 24.80 -15.26
N VAL A 3 3.97 24.43 -16.53
CA VAL A 3 3.47 23.15 -17.08
C VAL A 3 4.16 21.93 -16.45
N ALA A 4 5.47 22.01 -16.21
CA ALA A 4 6.23 20.93 -15.60
C ALA A 4 5.80 20.67 -14.14
N ILE A 5 5.52 21.74 -13.39
CA ILE A 5 5.02 21.64 -12.01
C ILE A 5 3.62 21.02 -11.99
N ALA A 6 2.74 21.43 -12.91
CA ALA A 6 1.39 20.86 -13.04
C ALA A 6 1.42 19.36 -13.36
N LEU A 7 2.30 18.93 -14.28
CA LEU A 7 2.49 17.52 -14.62
C LEU A 7 3.02 16.72 -13.42
N LEU A 8 3.98 17.26 -12.68
CA LEU A 8 4.53 16.61 -11.50
C LEU A 8 3.44 16.43 -10.43
N THR A 9 2.61 17.44 -10.16
CA THR A 9 1.50 17.32 -9.21
C THR A 9 0.47 16.28 -9.62
N CYS A 10 0.14 16.16 -10.91
CA CYS A 10 -0.79 15.15 -11.39
C CYS A 10 -0.25 13.71 -11.25
N LEU A 11 1.06 13.52 -11.45
CA LEU A 11 1.72 12.21 -11.27
C LEU A 11 1.75 11.77 -9.80
N ILE A 12 2.00 12.71 -8.88
CA ILE A 12 2.01 12.41 -7.44
C ILE A 12 0.58 12.07 -6.97
N LEU A 13 -0.44 12.78 -7.48
CA LEU A 13 -1.83 12.57 -7.08
C LEU A 13 -2.44 11.28 -7.64
N SER A 14 -2.05 10.87 -8.85
CA SER A 14 -2.50 9.61 -9.48
C SER A 14 -1.72 8.38 -9.03
N GLY A 15 -0.55 8.56 -8.40
CA GLY A 15 0.28 7.47 -7.88
C GLY A 15 -0.18 6.90 -6.54
N CYS A 16 -0.97 7.66 -5.76
CA CYS A 16 -1.43 7.22 -4.44
C CYS A 16 -2.37 6.00 -4.59
N GLY A 17 -1.99 4.84 -4.04
CA GLY A 17 -2.70 3.58 -4.19
C GLY A 17 -2.28 2.74 -5.42
N ASN A 18 -1.83 3.36 -6.51
CA ASN A 18 -1.44 2.63 -7.73
C ASN A 18 -0.06 1.99 -7.56
N ILE A 19 0.84 2.66 -6.82
CA ILE A 19 2.18 2.14 -6.53
C ILE A 19 2.08 0.89 -5.65
N GLU A 20 1.31 0.94 -4.55
CA GLU A 20 1.14 -0.21 -3.66
C GLU A 20 0.54 -1.42 -4.38
N ARG A 21 -0.37 -1.16 -5.33
CA ARG A 21 -1.05 -2.19 -6.12
C ARG A 21 -0.14 -2.81 -7.18
N ASN A 22 0.72 -2.02 -7.81
CA ASN A 22 1.76 -2.54 -8.72
C ASN A 22 2.81 -3.34 -7.96
N ILE A 23 3.26 -2.85 -6.80
CA ILE A 23 4.19 -3.59 -5.93
C ILE A 23 3.56 -4.91 -5.52
N ALA A 24 2.31 -4.91 -5.05
CA ALA A 24 1.58 -6.13 -4.71
C ALA A 24 1.45 -7.11 -5.89
N GLY A 25 1.36 -6.62 -7.14
CA GLY A 25 1.37 -7.46 -8.33
C GLY A 25 2.70 -8.18 -8.57
N LEU A 26 3.81 -7.62 -8.09
CA LEU A 26 5.15 -8.19 -8.23
C LEU A 26 5.58 -9.04 -7.03
N THR A 27 5.30 -8.57 -5.81
CA THR A 27 5.71 -9.21 -4.54
C THR A 27 4.64 -10.13 -3.96
N GLY A 28 3.43 -10.13 -4.53
CA GLY A 28 2.25 -10.83 -4.03
C GLY A 28 1.39 -9.99 -3.11
N PHE A 29 1.97 -9.06 -2.33
CA PHE A 29 1.25 -8.13 -1.48
C PHE A 29 2.09 -6.90 -1.11
N SER A 30 1.43 -5.83 -0.68
CA SER A 30 2.03 -4.65 -0.04
C SER A 30 1.63 -4.62 1.44
N ARG A 31 2.56 -4.42 2.36
CA ARG A 31 2.25 -4.31 3.79
C ARG A 31 1.95 -2.85 4.13
N MET A 32 0.82 -2.59 4.78
CA MET A 32 0.44 -1.28 5.29
C MET A 32 0.21 -1.35 6.80
N CYS A 33 0.60 -0.30 7.51
CA CYS A 33 0.30 -0.16 8.92
C CYS A 33 -0.78 0.88 9.13
N ILE A 34 -1.92 0.48 9.71
CA ILE A 34 -3.04 1.37 10.01
C ILE A 34 -3.48 1.11 11.45
N ASP A 35 -3.54 2.16 12.26
CA ASP A 35 -3.94 2.10 13.68
C ASP A 35 -3.23 1.01 14.50
N GLY A 36 -1.94 0.79 14.21
CA GLY A 36 -1.11 -0.20 14.89
C GLY A 36 -1.35 -1.65 14.44
N VAL A 37 -2.22 -1.89 13.45
CA VAL A 37 -2.47 -3.21 12.86
C VAL A 37 -1.78 -3.32 11.50
N SER A 38 -1.10 -4.45 11.27
CA SER A 38 -0.48 -4.76 9.99
C SER A 38 -1.51 -5.33 9.03
N TYR A 39 -1.68 -4.70 7.88
CA TYR A 39 -2.55 -5.12 6.79
C TYR A 39 -1.71 -5.53 5.58
N LEU A 40 -2.17 -6.57 4.89
CA LEU A 40 -1.63 -6.98 3.60
C LEU A 40 -2.63 -6.57 2.50
N GLN A 41 -2.17 -5.65 1.66
CA GLN A 41 -2.89 -5.17 0.49
C GLN A 41 -2.49 -6.01 -0.72
N PHE A 42 -3.47 -6.66 -1.36
CA PHE A 42 -3.27 -7.38 -2.60
C PHE A 42 -3.64 -6.50 -3.80
N THR A 43 -3.37 -7.00 -5.01
CA THR A 43 -3.84 -6.38 -6.26
C THR A 43 -5.36 -6.21 -6.30
N SER A 44 -6.08 -7.13 -5.66
CA SER A 44 -7.51 -7.07 -5.39
C SER A 44 -7.81 -7.49 -3.95
N GLY A 45 -8.16 -6.53 -3.10
CA GLY A 45 -8.60 -6.77 -1.72
C GLY A 45 -7.50 -6.59 -0.67
N VAL A 46 -7.91 -6.70 0.59
CA VAL A 46 -7.07 -6.44 1.77
C VAL A 46 -7.40 -7.46 2.85
N THR A 47 -6.40 -7.84 3.64
CA THR A 47 -6.59 -8.66 4.85
C THR A 47 -5.67 -8.18 5.97
N VAL A 48 -6.00 -8.53 7.21
CA VAL A 48 -5.07 -8.35 8.34
C VAL A 48 -3.96 -9.40 8.25
N GLU A 49 -2.74 -9.01 8.57
CA GLU A 49 -1.64 -9.94 8.72
C GLU A 49 -1.79 -10.70 10.04
N TYR A 50 -1.59 -12.02 10.00
CA TYR A 50 -1.63 -12.86 11.19
C TYR A 50 -0.22 -13.28 11.62
N THR A 51 0.00 -13.44 12.92
CA THR A 51 1.18 -14.11 13.47
C THR A 51 1.09 -15.62 13.23
N ARG A 52 2.18 -16.35 13.43
CA ARG A 52 2.17 -17.83 13.32
C ARG A 52 1.21 -18.51 14.30
N GLU A 53 0.84 -17.82 15.37
CA GLU A 53 -0.09 -18.30 16.40
C GLU A 53 -1.55 -17.95 16.06
N GLY A 54 -1.79 -17.33 14.90
CA GLY A 54 -3.13 -16.95 14.44
C GLY A 54 -3.67 -15.66 15.07
N LYS A 55 -2.84 -14.87 15.75
CA LYS A 55 -3.24 -13.55 16.27
C LYS A 55 -3.06 -12.47 15.20
N ILE A 56 -3.84 -11.38 15.28
CA ILE A 56 -3.61 -10.22 14.43
C ILE A 56 -2.24 -9.63 14.75
N LYS A 57 -1.43 -9.42 13.72
CA LYS A 57 -0.10 -8.85 13.84
C LYS A 57 -0.19 -7.33 13.91
N THR A 58 0.47 -6.76 14.91
CA THR A 58 0.59 -5.32 15.10
C THR A 58 1.84 -4.78 14.41
N CYS A 59 1.84 -3.49 14.14
CA CYS A 59 3.04 -2.77 13.70
C CYS A 59 3.81 -2.31 14.94
N GLY A 60 4.75 -3.14 15.39
CA GLY A 60 5.55 -2.90 16.59
C GLY A 60 6.20 -4.18 17.05
#